data_AF-A0A7J6P7X6-F1
#
_entry.id   AF-A0A7J6P7X6-F1
#
_cell.length_a   1.000
_cell.length_b   1.000
_cell.length_c   1.000
_cell.angle_alpha   90.00
_cell.angle_beta   90.00
_cell.angle_gamma   90.00
#
_symmetry.space_group_name_H-M   'P 1'
#
loop_
_entity.id
_entity.type
_entity.pdbx_description
1 polymer ?
#
loop_
_entity_poly.entity_id
_entity_poly.type
_entity_poly.pdbx_seq_one_letter_code
_entity_poly.pdbx_strand_id
1 'polypeptide(L)'
;MASFITKCSFCGIAIALVVGLFGFLTGDMVLSDLAGPVPVLGEGGYDVKDLVAPSASGTKLQVLAWILGQWRGGRIIRRALLNSNHPETLRQLSLQVDERIPSLDMPIRKTELHEGYADEERAQLAENPTQYLSQLDSSKYPYHSIEDYHRLYVSGDRTPTQVLKRVLAAVGEFNPTIKAVQDLLPESVIMAMATAMKDEIKIKGLPNLLGTNPEAPLPGKPKAEKENDPVVQALLDAGAILLGTTTMHEYGVSPLGYNSWYQGPLNAFNTSYFTGGSSSGSATAVAAGLVPFAIGFDGGGSIRIPSSWSGVVGLAPTFGRVNFESSSTPVFSTIHCGPIAATVADAAHVLKVIGNTKHEVPHIYDSLYGPDGRPAVHLHALTSPQQGRKVTVGIFQDWVHHSDPEVYRAFERTLNALDWSVYNFTMPNMGAQALSHALTISAEFAKVLDYEIIPRLEPGSQVSGFLWPTAGLHGRDITAVEKLAMDRLKGWSMEQW
;
A
#
# COMPACT_ATOMS: atom_id res chain seq x y z
N MET A 1 28.27 -28.59 39.10
CA MET A 1 26.82 -28.46 39.39
C MET A 1 26.45 -27.10 39.98
N ALA A 2 27.16 -26.57 40.99
CA ALA A 2 26.87 -25.23 41.56
C ALA A 2 26.95 -24.07 40.55
N SER A 3 27.93 -24.05 39.63
CA SER A 3 28.08 -23.03 38.57
C SER A 3 26.96 -23.04 37.51
N PHE A 4 26.25 -24.18 37.35
CA PHE A 4 25.12 -24.30 36.41
C PHE A 4 23.81 -23.80 37.02
N ILE A 5 23.68 -23.91 38.35
CA ILE A 5 22.51 -23.45 39.11
C ILE A 5 22.52 -21.92 39.25
N THR A 6 23.69 -21.28 39.41
CA THR A 6 23.79 -19.81 39.48
C THR A 6 23.49 -19.12 38.14
N LYS A 7 23.80 -19.75 36.99
CA LYS A 7 23.44 -19.24 35.66
C LYS A 7 21.94 -19.38 35.35
N CYS A 8 21.24 -20.37 35.93
CA CYS A 8 19.79 -20.51 35.78
C CYS A 8 19.00 -19.47 36.61
N SER A 9 19.46 -19.14 37.82
CA SER A 9 18.81 -18.07 38.63
C SER A 9 18.96 -16.68 38.02
N PHE A 10 20.08 -16.36 37.36
CA PHE A 10 20.24 -15.08 36.66
C PHE A 10 19.31 -14.95 35.44
N CYS A 11 19.08 -16.04 34.70
CA CYS A 11 18.09 -16.07 33.63
C CYS A 11 16.65 -15.94 34.16
N GLY A 12 16.34 -16.58 35.28
CA GLY A 12 15.01 -16.48 35.91
C GLY A 12 14.69 -15.07 36.42
N ILE A 13 15.67 -14.39 37.04
CA ILE A 13 15.52 -13.01 37.53
C ILE A 13 15.49 -12.02 36.36
N ALA A 14 16.28 -12.23 35.30
CA ALA A 14 16.21 -11.41 34.09
C ALA A 14 14.87 -11.57 33.35
N ILE A 15 14.30 -12.77 33.31
CA ILE A 15 12.96 -13.01 32.74
C ILE A 15 11.88 -12.38 33.62
N ALA A 16 11.97 -12.51 34.95
CA ALA A 16 11.02 -11.87 35.86
C ALA A 16 11.10 -10.34 35.82
N LEU A 17 12.29 -9.77 35.63
CA LEU A 17 12.48 -8.34 35.39
C LEU A 17 11.97 -7.93 34.02
N VAL A 18 12.16 -8.73 32.97
CA VAL A 18 11.58 -8.44 31.64
C VAL A 18 10.06 -8.51 31.70
N VAL A 19 9.47 -9.51 32.36
CA VAL A 19 8.02 -9.65 32.52
C VAL A 19 7.45 -8.56 33.44
N GLY A 20 8.16 -8.18 34.50
CA GLY A 20 7.77 -7.09 35.40
C GLY A 20 7.89 -5.70 34.75
N LEU A 21 8.95 -5.47 33.97
CA LEU A 21 9.13 -4.25 33.17
C LEU A 21 8.11 -4.22 32.02
N PHE A 22 7.77 -5.36 31.44
CA PHE A 22 6.73 -5.48 30.41
C PHE A 22 5.34 -5.25 31.01
N GLY A 23 5.02 -5.77 32.19
CA GLY A 23 3.78 -5.46 32.92
C GLY A 23 3.67 -3.98 33.28
N PHE A 24 4.80 -3.34 33.63
CA PHE A 24 4.87 -1.90 33.87
C PHE A 24 4.70 -1.05 32.58
N LEU A 25 5.11 -1.60 31.42
CA LEU A 25 4.96 -0.94 30.12
C LEU A 25 3.62 -1.22 29.43
N THR A 26 2.93 -2.30 29.79
CA THR A 26 1.73 -2.78 29.06
C THR A 26 0.41 -2.54 29.77
N GLY A 27 0.39 -2.26 31.08
CA GLY A 27 -0.86 -1.97 31.81
C GLY A 27 -1.91 -3.07 31.63
N ASP A 28 -1.95 -4.03 32.55
CA ASP A 28 -2.93 -5.12 32.57
C ASP A 28 -3.10 -5.85 31.23
N MET A 29 -2.01 -6.48 30.76
CA MET A 29 -2.10 -7.53 29.75
C MET A 29 -2.73 -8.77 30.40
N VAL A 30 -4.06 -8.77 30.49
CA VAL A 30 -4.86 -9.89 30.97
C VAL A 30 -4.60 -11.07 30.05
N LEU A 31 -4.10 -12.19 30.60
CA LEU A 31 -4.24 -13.51 29.97
C LEU A 31 -5.75 -13.79 29.92
N SER A 32 -6.43 -13.29 28.89
CA SER A 32 -7.86 -13.46 28.72
C SER A 32 -8.19 -14.93 28.47
N ASP A 33 -9.28 -15.38 29.06
CA ASP A 33 -9.86 -16.70 28.83
C ASP A 33 -10.00 -16.96 27.32
N LEU A 34 -9.41 -18.05 26.83
CA LEU A 34 -9.61 -18.60 25.48
C LEU A 34 -11.05 -19.14 25.26
N ALA A 35 -11.98 -18.82 26.16
CA ALA A 35 -13.30 -19.45 26.30
C ALA A 35 -14.46 -18.50 25.92
N GLY A 36 -14.24 -17.61 24.95
CA GLY A 36 -15.34 -16.91 24.29
C GLY A 36 -16.20 -17.88 23.46
N PRO A 37 -17.48 -17.54 23.18
CA PRO A 37 -18.29 -18.33 22.26
C PRO A 37 -17.60 -18.41 20.91
N VAL A 38 -17.61 -19.61 20.30
CA VAL A 38 -17.03 -19.84 18.97
C VAL A 38 -17.75 -18.93 17.97
N PRO A 39 -17.03 -18.09 17.21
CA PRO A 39 -17.66 -17.21 16.24
C PRO A 39 -18.31 -18.04 15.14
N VAL A 40 -19.48 -17.60 14.67
CA VAL A 40 -20.23 -18.25 13.60
C VAL A 40 -20.00 -17.49 12.30
N LEU A 41 -19.65 -18.22 11.24
CA LEU A 41 -19.39 -17.66 9.92
C LEU A 41 -20.70 -17.17 9.28
N GLY A 42 -20.71 -15.93 8.80
CA GLY A 42 -21.88 -15.32 8.16
C GLY A 42 -22.91 -14.75 9.13
N GLU A 43 -22.74 -14.94 10.45
CA GLU A 43 -23.61 -14.35 11.47
C GLU A 43 -22.97 -13.12 12.12
N GLY A 44 -23.83 -12.26 12.69
CA GLY A 44 -23.43 -11.04 13.40
C GLY A 44 -23.46 -9.79 12.54
N GLY A 45 -23.24 -8.64 13.20
CA GLY A 45 -23.12 -7.33 12.57
C GLY A 45 -21.66 -6.88 12.47
N TYR A 46 -21.45 -5.57 12.52
CA TYR A 46 -20.11 -4.99 12.52
C TYR A 46 -19.30 -5.40 13.76
N ASP A 47 -18.12 -6.00 13.56
CA ASP A 47 -17.34 -6.67 14.60
C ASP A 47 -15.85 -6.26 14.65
N VAL A 48 -15.45 -5.24 13.89
CA VAL A 48 -14.07 -4.73 13.93
C VAL A 48 -13.79 -4.10 15.29
N LYS A 49 -12.69 -4.51 15.91
CA LYS A 49 -12.23 -4.03 17.22
C LYS A 49 -10.84 -3.44 17.10
N ASP A 50 -10.51 -2.56 18.04
CA ASP A 50 -9.15 -2.06 18.20
C ASP A 50 -8.18 -3.22 18.50
N LEU A 51 -7.00 -3.13 17.89
CA LEU A 51 -5.92 -4.08 18.16
C LEU A 51 -5.26 -3.75 19.50
N VAL A 52 -4.97 -4.79 20.28
CA VAL A 52 -4.21 -4.69 21.53
C VAL A 52 -2.72 -4.69 21.20
N ALA A 53 -2.06 -3.55 21.38
CA ALA A 53 -0.64 -3.38 21.15
C ALA A 53 -0.02 -2.34 22.09
N PRO A 54 1.27 -2.48 22.47
CA PRO A 54 1.96 -1.46 23.26
C PRO A 54 2.21 -0.19 22.43
N SER A 55 2.07 0.98 23.07
CA SER A 55 2.48 2.26 22.50
C SER A 55 3.86 2.68 23.02
N ALA A 56 4.80 2.91 22.10
CA ALA A 56 6.17 3.28 22.45
C ALA A 56 6.77 4.26 21.44
N SER A 57 7.55 5.22 21.93
CA SER A 57 8.28 6.21 21.13
C SER A 57 9.69 6.45 21.69
N GLY A 58 10.58 7.02 20.87
CA GLY A 58 11.96 7.33 21.26
C GLY A 58 12.72 6.12 21.83
N THR A 59 13.38 6.30 22.97
CA THR A 59 14.15 5.23 23.62
C THR A 59 13.27 4.03 24.02
N LYS A 60 11.99 4.24 24.38
CA LYS A 60 11.08 3.13 24.70
C LYS A 60 10.84 2.24 23.48
N LEU A 61 10.70 2.84 22.29
CA LEU A 61 10.54 2.10 21.04
C LEU A 61 11.80 1.29 20.69
N GLN A 62 12.98 1.88 20.88
CA GLN A 62 14.25 1.18 20.67
C GLN A 62 14.41 -0.03 21.59
N VAL A 63 14.07 0.14 22.88
CA VAL A 63 14.10 -0.96 23.86
C VAL A 63 13.08 -2.03 23.49
N LEU A 64 11.86 -1.65 23.09
CA LEU A 64 10.84 -2.60 22.64
C LEU A 64 11.32 -3.39 21.41
N ALA A 65 11.87 -2.71 20.41
CA ALA A 65 12.47 -3.34 19.22
C ALA A 65 13.54 -4.36 19.60
N TRP A 66 14.45 -3.97 20.50
CA TRP A 66 15.51 -4.84 20.99
C TRP A 66 14.97 -6.06 21.75
N ILE A 67 13.98 -5.90 22.63
CA ILE A 67 13.33 -7.00 23.37
C ILE A 67 12.66 -7.97 22.39
N LEU A 68 11.89 -7.43 21.44
CA LEU A 68 11.19 -8.22 20.44
C LEU A 68 12.17 -8.91 19.48
N GLY A 69 13.38 -8.38 19.26
CA GLY A 69 14.42 -9.04 18.48
C GLY A 69 15.09 -10.24 19.17
N GLN A 70 14.87 -10.45 20.48
CA GLN A 70 15.53 -11.53 21.22
C GLN A 70 14.97 -12.91 20.86
N TRP A 71 15.87 -13.88 20.66
CA TRP A 71 15.52 -15.21 20.17
C TRP A 71 14.63 -16.05 21.12
N ARG A 72 14.87 -15.97 22.44
CA ARG A 72 14.09 -16.69 23.47
C ARG A 72 12.91 -15.87 23.98
N GLY A 73 13.20 -14.76 24.66
CA GLY A 73 12.19 -13.94 25.33
C GLY A 73 11.28 -13.20 24.34
N GLY A 74 11.84 -12.67 23.25
CA GLY A 74 11.08 -11.94 22.24
C GLY A 74 9.99 -12.81 21.60
N ARG A 75 10.25 -14.11 21.36
CA ARG A 75 9.25 -15.02 20.78
C ARG A 75 8.02 -15.19 21.65
N ILE A 76 8.21 -15.34 22.96
CA ILE A 76 7.10 -15.49 23.92
C ILE A 76 6.25 -14.23 23.92
N ILE A 77 6.90 -13.05 23.93
CA ILE A 77 6.22 -11.76 23.93
C ILE A 77 5.43 -11.55 22.63
N ARG A 78 6.05 -11.78 21.47
CA ARG A 78 5.37 -11.67 20.16
C ARG A 78 4.14 -12.57 20.09
N ARG A 79 4.25 -13.83 20.51
CA ARG A 79 3.10 -14.76 20.49
C ARG A 79 2.02 -14.36 21.48
N ALA A 80 2.38 -13.82 22.65
CA ALA A 80 1.40 -13.31 23.61
C ALA A 80 0.63 -12.11 23.04
N LEU A 81 1.32 -11.16 22.40
CA LEU A 81 0.70 -10.02 21.73
C LEU A 81 -0.22 -10.47 20.57
N LEU A 82 0.25 -11.43 19.76
CA LEU A 82 -0.59 -12.01 18.72
C LEU A 82 -1.86 -12.65 19.31
N ASN A 83 -1.72 -13.51 20.32
CA ASN A 83 -2.87 -14.17 20.97
C ASN A 83 -3.83 -13.18 21.62
N SER A 84 -3.36 -12.01 22.08
CA SER A 84 -4.21 -10.93 22.62
C SER A 84 -5.14 -10.32 21.56
N ASN A 85 -4.88 -10.60 20.28
CA ASN A 85 -5.68 -10.16 19.13
C ASN A 85 -6.46 -11.33 18.49
N HIS A 86 -6.61 -12.44 19.21
CA HIS A 86 -7.51 -13.56 18.86
C HIS A 86 -7.34 -14.18 17.44
N PRO A 87 -6.13 -14.51 16.99
CA PRO A 87 -5.87 -15.14 15.69
C PRO A 87 -6.52 -16.52 15.53
N GLU A 88 -6.87 -17.19 16.63
CA GLU A 88 -7.56 -18.48 16.65
C GLU A 88 -8.94 -18.42 15.99
N THR A 89 -9.58 -17.24 15.99
CA THR A 89 -10.87 -17.00 15.32
C THR A 89 -10.82 -17.32 13.84
N LEU A 90 -9.68 -17.04 13.18
CA LEU A 90 -9.49 -17.36 11.76
C LEU A 90 -9.59 -18.86 11.50
N ARG A 91 -8.99 -19.67 12.37
CA ARG A 91 -9.07 -21.13 12.25
C ARG A 91 -10.50 -21.60 12.48
N GLN A 92 -11.16 -21.12 13.53
CA GLN A 92 -12.54 -21.48 13.88
C GLN A 92 -13.53 -21.15 12.75
N LEU A 93 -13.40 -19.99 12.12
CA LEU A 93 -14.23 -19.57 11.00
C LEU A 93 -13.90 -20.31 9.71
N SER A 94 -12.61 -20.55 9.42
CA SER A 94 -12.19 -21.26 8.21
C SER A 94 -12.72 -22.70 8.11
N LEU A 95 -12.96 -23.35 9.25
CA LEU A 95 -13.54 -24.69 9.35
C LEU A 95 -15.03 -24.71 8.98
N GLN A 96 -15.70 -23.57 9.03
CA GLN A 96 -17.13 -23.41 8.69
C GLN A 96 -17.32 -23.02 7.22
N VAL A 97 -16.24 -22.67 6.50
CA VAL A 97 -16.29 -22.34 5.08
C VAL A 97 -16.62 -23.59 4.28
N ASP A 98 -17.72 -23.52 3.53
CA ASP A 98 -18.18 -24.57 2.62
C ASP A 98 -17.06 -25.06 1.70
N GLU A 99 -16.88 -26.37 1.59
CA GLU A 99 -15.79 -26.98 0.82
C GLU A 99 -15.86 -26.69 -0.69
N ARG A 100 -17.03 -26.27 -1.19
CA ARG A 100 -17.22 -25.87 -2.59
C ARG A 100 -16.61 -24.50 -2.89
N ILE A 101 -16.39 -23.68 -1.86
CA ILE A 101 -15.75 -22.38 -2.01
C ILE A 101 -14.24 -22.61 -2.14
N PRO A 102 -13.63 -22.23 -3.28
CA PRO A 102 -12.20 -22.44 -3.46
C PRO A 102 -11.40 -21.59 -2.48
N SER A 103 -10.35 -22.17 -1.92
CA SER A 103 -9.31 -21.41 -1.24
C SER A 103 -8.57 -20.54 -2.26
N LEU A 104 -8.40 -19.25 -1.96
CA LEU A 104 -7.78 -18.32 -2.88
C LEU A 104 -6.41 -17.87 -2.37
N ASP A 105 -5.35 -18.23 -3.09
CA ASP A 105 -4.03 -17.63 -2.88
C ASP A 105 -4.00 -16.23 -3.48
N MET A 106 -4.29 -16.10 -4.79
CA MET A 106 -4.44 -14.82 -5.49
C MET A 106 -5.90 -14.31 -5.45
N PRO A 107 -6.16 -13.02 -5.19
CA PRO A 107 -7.50 -12.47 -5.00
C PRO A 107 -8.17 -12.12 -6.34
N ILE A 108 -8.25 -13.08 -7.27
CA ILE A 108 -8.94 -12.91 -8.56
C ILE A 108 -10.06 -13.93 -8.67
N ARG A 109 -11.26 -13.43 -8.98
CA ARG A 109 -12.42 -14.22 -9.39
C ARG A 109 -12.97 -13.61 -10.67
N LYS A 110 -13.00 -14.39 -11.76
CA LYS A 110 -13.65 -13.97 -13.01
C LYS A 110 -15.16 -14.08 -12.81
N THR A 111 -15.88 -12.99 -13.05
CA THR A 111 -17.34 -13.00 -13.13
C THR A 111 -17.77 -13.31 -14.56
N GLU A 112 -18.95 -13.92 -14.74
CA GLU A 112 -19.56 -14.12 -16.06
C GLU A 112 -20.18 -12.83 -16.63
N LEU A 113 -20.10 -11.74 -15.86
CA LEU A 113 -20.61 -10.43 -16.26
C LEU A 113 -19.65 -9.80 -17.28
N HIS A 114 -20.06 -9.83 -18.53
CA HIS A 114 -19.41 -9.05 -19.58
C HIS A 114 -19.85 -7.59 -19.47
N GLU A 115 -18.91 -6.66 -19.28
CA GLU A 115 -19.20 -5.25 -19.51
C GLU A 115 -19.64 -5.09 -20.97
N GLY A 116 -20.84 -4.54 -21.18
CA GLY A 116 -21.50 -4.47 -22.48
C GLY A 116 -20.91 -3.47 -23.49
N TYR A 117 -19.62 -3.17 -23.43
CA TYR A 117 -18.94 -2.38 -24.46
C TYR A 117 -18.47 -3.32 -25.57
N ALA A 118 -18.92 -3.08 -26.81
CA ALA A 118 -18.47 -3.85 -27.96
C ALA A 118 -16.96 -3.69 -28.14
N ASP A 119 -16.25 -4.76 -28.51
CA ASP A 119 -14.79 -4.78 -28.61
C ASP A 119 -14.22 -3.73 -29.59
N GLU A 120 -15.00 -3.35 -30.61
CA GLU A 120 -14.68 -2.26 -31.55
C GLU A 120 -14.74 -0.87 -30.90
N GLU A 121 -15.68 -0.65 -29.98
CA GLU A 121 -15.82 0.61 -29.23
C GLU A 121 -14.64 0.75 -28.25
N ARG A 122 -14.25 -0.34 -27.57
CA ARG A 122 -13.06 -0.37 -26.69
C ARG A 122 -11.76 -0.04 -27.43
N ALA A 123 -11.61 -0.52 -28.67
CA ALA A 123 -10.45 -0.27 -29.51
C ALA A 123 -10.37 1.20 -29.96
N GLN A 124 -11.45 1.79 -30.46
CA GLN A 124 -11.48 3.21 -30.86
C GLN A 124 -11.28 4.17 -29.67
N LEU A 125 -11.79 3.82 -28.49
CA LEU A 125 -11.64 4.63 -27.26
C LEU A 125 -10.24 4.57 -26.64
N ALA A 126 -9.44 3.57 -26.99
CA ALA A 126 -8.05 3.47 -26.59
C ALA A 126 -7.12 4.36 -27.43
N GLU A 127 -7.51 4.76 -28.64
CA GLU A 127 -6.60 5.32 -29.64
C GLU A 127 -6.32 6.83 -29.53
N ASN A 128 -7.17 7.64 -28.88
CA ASN A 128 -6.98 9.11 -28.85
C ASN A 128 -6.93 9.72 -27.43
N PRO A 129 -5.79 9.62 -26.71
CA PRO A 129 -5.67 10.00 -25.30
C PRO A 129 -5.79 11.51 -25.02
N THR A 130 -5.47 12.39 -25.97
CA THR A 130 -5.42 13.84 -25.76
C THR A 130 -6.71 14.58 -26.13
N GLN A 131 -7.60 13.96 -26.90
CA GLN A 131 -8.83 14.60 -27.41
C GLN A 131 -9.77 15.07 -26.28
N TYR A 132 -9.71 14.42 -25.13
CA TYR A 132 -10.66 14.61 -24.03
C TYR A 132 -10.12 15.44 -22.87
N LEU A 133 -8.83 15.77 -22.91
CA LEU A 133 -8.21 16.66 -21.95
C LEU A 133 -8.99 17.99 -21.96
N SER A 134 -9.22 18.58 -23.15
CA SER A 134 -9.89 19.90 -23.30
C SER A 134 -11.28 20.08 -22.65
N GLN A 135 -11.90 19.00 -22.17
CA GLN A 135 -13.21 18.99 -21.52
C GLN A 135 -13.13 19.02 -19.98
N LEU A 136 -11.93 18.91 -19.39
CA LEU A 136 -11.72 18.87 -17.95
C LEU A 136 -11.46 20.28 -17.40
N ASP A 137 -12.25 20.66 -16.40
CA ASP A 137 -12.08 21.92 -15.69
C ASP A 137 -11.03 21.79 -14.57
N SER A 138 -9.76 22.01 -14.92
CA SER A 138 -8.63 22.01 -13.97
C SER A 138 -8.62 23.22 -13.03
N SER A 139 -9.49 24.23 -13.24
CA SER A 139 -9.49 25.47 -12.45
C SER A 139 -9.82 25.28 -10.97
N LYS A 140 -10.36 24.13 -10.60
CA LYS A 140 -10.76 23.78 -9.23
C LYS A 140 -9.63 23.21 -8.38
N TYR A 141 -8.50 22.80 -8.98
CA TYR A 141 -7.32 22.33 -8.25
C TYR A 141 -6.22 23.41 -8.28
N PRO A 142 -5.54 23.70 -7.17
CA PRO A 142 -4.59 24.81 -7.11
C PRO A 142 -3.28 24.57 -7.89
N TYR A 143 -3.07 23.36 -8.41
CA TYR A 143 -1.87 23.00 -9.17
C TYR A 143 -2.21 22.53 -10.59
N HIS A 144 -1.20 22.57 -11.46
CA HIS A 144 -1.34 22.16 -12.86
C HIS A 144 -1.52 20.63 -12.96
N SER A 145 -2.56 20.21 -13.68
CA SER A 145 -2.79 18.83 -14.11
C SER A 145 -1.84 18.42 -15.25
N ILE A 146 -1.88 17.14 -15.64
CA ILE A 146 -1.17 16.63 -16.82
C ILE A 146 -1.53 17.43 -18.07
N GLU A 147 -2.82 17.74 -18.21
CA GLU A 147 -3.32 18.53 -19.33
C GLU A 147 -2.78 19.95 -19.34
N ASP A 148 -2.79 20.63 -18.19
CA ASP A 148 -2.38 22.03 -18.13
C ASP A 148 -0.94 22.17 -18.60
N TYR A 149 -0.07 21.27 -18.15
CA TYR A 149 1.29 21.17 -18.65
C TYR A 149 1.34 20.86 -20.15
N HIS A 150 0.55 19.90 -20.64
CA HIS A 150 0.49 19.61 -22.07
C HIS A 150 0.11 20.84 -22.91
N ARG A 151 -0.93 21.60 -22.51
CA ARG A 151 -1.35 22.84 -23.18
C ARG A 151 -0.27 23.91 -23.16
N LEU A 152 0.41 24.10 -22.02
CA LEU A 152 1.52 25.04 -21.89
C LEU A 152 2.72 24.69 -22.78
N TYR A 153 2.99 23.39 -22.98
CA TYR A 153 4.08 22.94 -23.84
C TYR A 153 3.74 23.04 -25.33
N VAL A 154 2.52 22.66 -25.71
CA VAL A 154 2.07 22.71 -27.12
C VAL A 154 1.95 24.16 -27.61
N SER A 155 1.48 25.07 -26.77
CA SER A 155 1.43 26.51 -27.08
C SER A 155 2.81 27.17 -27.13
N GLY A 156 3.81 26.56 -26.51
CA GLY A 156 5.14 27.15 -26.31
C GLY A 156 5.21 28.17 -25.16
N ASP A 157 4.14 28.37 -24.40
CA ASP A 157 4.10 29.27 -23.24
C ASP A 157 5.11 28.86 -22.17
N ARG A 158 5.36 27.57 -22.02
CA ARG A 158 6.42 26.99 -21.18
C ARG A 158 7.13 25.87 -21.91
N THR A 159 8.36 25.60 -21.50
CA THR A 159 9.08 24.38 -21.94
C THR A 159 9.22 23.38 -20.80
N PRO A 160 9.28 22.07 -21.10
CA PRO A 160 9.68 21.03 -20.16
C PRO A 160 10.87 21.39 -19.28
N THR A 161 11.93 21.92 -19.88
CA THR A 161 13.18 22.27 -19.19
C THR A 161 12.98 23.41 -18.20
N GLN A 162 12.13 24.39 -18.52
CA GLN A 162 11.80 25.48 -17.60
C GLN A 162 11.05 24.96 -16.36
N VAL A 163 10.04 24.10 -16.59
CA VAL A 163 9.28 23.48 -15.50
C VAL A 163 10.21 22.63 -14.64
N LEU A 164 11.02 21.77 -15.25
CA LEU A 164 11.94 20.90 -14.54
C LEU A 164 12.96 21.68 -13.69
N LYS A 165 13.56 22.75 -14.24
CA LYS A 165 14.47 23.62 -13.48
C LYS A 165 13.78 24.23 -12.25
N ARG A 166 12.51 24.65 -12.40
CA ARG A 166 11.74 25.21 -11.27
C ARG A 166 11.41 24.14 -10.23
N VAL A 167 11.01 22.95 -10.66
CA VAL A 167 10.72 21.82 -9.76
C VAL A 167 11.98 21.40 -9.00
N LEU A 168 13.13 21.26 -9.68
CA LEU A 168 14.40 20.92 -9.03
C LEU A 168 14.84 21.99 -8.02
N ALA A 169 14.63 23.27 -8.33
CA ALA A 169 14.86 24.35 -7.37
C ALA A 169 13.94 24.23 -6.15
N ALA A 170 12.64 23.96 -6.36
CA ALA A 170 11.69 23.77 -5.26
C ALA A 170 12.01 22.53 -4.41
N VAL A 171 12.46 21.43 -5.02
CA VAL A 171 12.94 20.23 -4.30
C VAL A 171 14.19 20.55 -3.47
N GLY A 172 15.08 21.41 -3.97
CA GLY A 172 16.23 21.88 -3.18
C GLY A 172 15.83 22.73 -1.96
N GLU A 173 14.72 23.46 -2.05
CA GLU A 173 14.14 24.23 -0.94
C GLU A 173 13.36 23.34 0.05
N PHE A 174 12.70 22.29 -0.44
CA PHE A 174 11.99 21.26 0.35
C PHE A 174 12.89 20.04 0.63
N ASN A 175 13.65 20.07 1.74
CA ASN A 175 14.50 18.95 2.20
C ASN A 175 13.77 17.58 2.22
N PRO A 176 14.50 16.46 2.06
CA PRO A 176 14.52 15.60 0.87
C PRO A 176 13.30 14.65 0.82
N THR A 177 12.19 15.07 0.20
CA THR A 177 11.08 14.14 -0.09
C THR A 177 11.28 13.40 -1.42
N ILE A 178 12.12 13.96 -2.30
CA ILE A 178 12.46 13.43 -3.63
C ILE A 178 13.98 13.36 -3.74
N LYS A 179 14.54 12.17 -4.01
CA LYS A 179 15.93 12.03 -4.44
C LYS A 179 15.99 12.35 -5.92
N ALA A 180 16.22 13.63 -6.24
CA ALA A 180 16.34 14.06 -7.63
C ALA A 180 17.53 13.38 -8.31
N VAL A 181 17.30 12.78 -9.48
CA VAL A 181 18.35 12.21 -10.32
C VAL A 181 18.91 13.32 -11.19
N GLN A 182 20.03 13.90 -10.78
CA GLN A 182 20.67 14.97 -11.56
C GLN A 182 21.33 14.48 -12.86
N ASP A 183 21.51 13.15 -13.05
CA ASP A 183 22.44 12.61 -14.05
C ASP A 183 21.84 11.85 -15.26
N LEU A 184 20.52 11.94 -15.54
CA LEU A 184 19.90 11.17 -16.65
C LEU A 184 19.02 12.00 -17.60
N LEU A 185 19.53 13.11 -18.13
CA LEU A 185 18.84 13.84 -19.22
C LEU A 185 19.73 13.97 -20.45
N PRO A 186 19.56 13.13 -21.49
CA PRO A 186 19.92 13.51 -22.85
C PRO A 186 18.99 14.63 -23.34
N GLU A 187 19.54 15.61 -24.05
CA GLU A 187 18.85 16.83 -24.55
C GLU A 187 17.71 16.59 -25.57
N SER A 188 17.25 15.37 -25.81
CA SER A 188 16.31 15.09 -26.90
C SER A 188 15.29 13.98 -26.61
N VAL A 189 14.24 14.26 -25.83
CA VAL A 189 12.92 13.60 -25.99
C VAL A 189 11.80 14.56 -25.53
N ILE A 190 10.77 14.71 -26.36
CA ILE A 190 9.62 15.59 -26.22
C ILE A 190 8.42 14.78 -25.71
N MET A 191 7.98 15.01 -24.46
CA MET A 191 6.59 15.09 -23.93
C MET A 191 6.57 15.06 -22.39
N ALA A 192 7.10 16.09 -21.74
CA ALA A 192 7.56 16.01 -20.36
C ALA A 192 6.53 16.18 -19.24
N MET A 193 6.27 15.13 -18.49
CA MET A 193 5.71 15.25 -17.14
C MET A 193 6.75 14.82 -16.12
N ALA A 194 7.15 15.70 -15.22
CA ALA A 194 7.96 15.34 -14.06
C ALA A 194 7.16 14.37 -13.17
N THR A 195 7.73 13.20 -12.85
CA THR A 195 7.07 12.16 -12.04
C THR A 195 7.96 11.73 -10.89
N ALA A 196 7.32 11.28 -9.81
CA ALA A 196 8.00 10.79 -8.63
C ALA A 196 7.64 9.33 -8.39
N MET A 197 8.63 8.47 -8.19
CA MET A 197 8.44 7.03 -8.10
C MET A 197 8.63 6.56 -6.66
N LYS A 198 7.71 5.79 -6.08
CA LYS A 198 7.99 5.16 -4.78
C LYS A 198 9.29 4.36 -4.86
N ASP A 199 10.14 4.44 -3.85
CA ASP A 199 11.46 3.75 -3.75
C ASP A 199 11.36 2.21 -3.64
N GLU A 200 10.27 1.64 -4.16
CA GLU A 200 9.95 0.23 -4.31
C GLU A 200 10.09 -0.24 -5.77
N ILE A 201 10.05 0.68 -6.73
CA ILE A 201 10.11 0.39 -8.17
C ILE A 201 11.55 0.43 -8.72
N LYS A 202 11.89 -0.45 -9.67
CA LYS A 202 13.22 -0.45 -10.28
C LYS A 202 13.33 0.66 -11.33
N ILE A 203 14.39 1.46 -11.21
CA ILE A 203 14.75 2.48 -12.20
C ILE A 203 16.19 2.25 -12.60
N LYS A 204 16.42 2.03 -13.89
CA LYS A 204 17.75 1.77 -14.44
C LYS A 204 18.73 2.87 -14.02
N GLY A 205 19.87 2.46 -13.48
CA GLY A 205 20.93 3.36 -13.03
C GLY A 205 20.77 3.90 -11.60
N LEU A 206 19.65 3.63 -10.92
CA LEU A 206 19.43 4.03 -9.53
C LEU A 206 19.44 2.83 -8.58
N PRO A 207 19.89 2.99 -7.33
CA PRO A 207 19.64 2.00 -6.29
C PRO A 207 18.14 1.99 -5.95
N ASN A 208 17.60 0.80 -5.71
CA ASN A 208 16.28 0.61 -5.14
C ASN A 208 16.43 0.32 -3.64
N LEU A 209 16.13 1.31 -2.80
CA LEU A 209 16.48 1.27 -1.37
C LEU A 209 15.31 0.84 -0.48
N LEU A 210 14.08 0.74 -0.98
CA LEU A 210 12.89 0.35 -0.19
C LEU A 210 12.68 1.20 1.06
N GLY A 211 13.10 2.47 1.03
CA GLY A 211 13.07 3.34 2.20
C GLY A 211 14.09 2.97 3.29
N THR A 212 15.03 2.06 3.04
CA THR A 212 16.08 1.71 4.01
C THR A 212 17.14 2.80 4.12
N ASN A 213 18.00 2.66 5.12
CA ASN A 213 19.10 3.57 5.39
C ASN A 213 19.98 3.78 4.13
N PRO A 214 20.00 4.99 3.54
CA PRO A 214 20.76 5.27 2.33
C PRO A 214 22.28 5.19 2.54
N GLU A 215 22.76 5.38 3.77
CA GLU A 215 24.18 5.34 4.12
C GLU A 215 24.68 3.93 4.43
N ALA A 216 23.76 2.99 4.69
CA ALA A 216 24.06 1.61 5.03
C ALA A 216 23.18 0.64 4.22
N PRO A 217 23.48 0.43 2.92
CA PRO A 217 22.71 -0.46 2.07
C PRO A 217 22.65 -1.89 2.64
N LEU A 218 21.51 -2.54 2.44
CA LEU A 218 21.32 -3.94 2.83
C LEU A 218 22.25 -4.87 2.04
N PRO A 219 22.71 -6.00 2.62
CA PRO A 219 23.53 -6.96 1.90
C PRO A 219 22.82 -7.50 0.67
N GLY A 220 23.59 -7.76 -0.39
CA GLY A 220 23.08 -8.37 -1.61
C GLY A 220 22.22 -7.45 -2.49
N LYS A 221 21.90 -6.21 -2.04
CA LYS A 221 21.21 -5.23 -2.89
C LYS A 221 22.17 -4.62 -3.92
N PRO A 222 21.76 -4.51 -5.19
CA PRO A 222 22.60 -3.88 -6.21
C PRO A 222 22.78 -2.39 -5.90
N LYS A 223 23.97 -1.85 -6.23
CA LYS A 223 24.21 -0.40 -6.15
C LYS A 223 23.36 0.41 -7.14
N ALA A 224 22.94 -0.22 -8.24
CA ALA A 224 22.08 0.34 -9.25
C ALA A 224 21.34 -0.78 -9.99
N GLU A 225 20.07 -0.55 -10.32
CA GLU A 225 19.28 -1.45 -11.14
C GLU A 225 19.77 -1.45 -12.60
N LYS A 226 19.69 -2.62 -13.24
CA LYS A 226 20.17 -2.79 -14.62
C LYS A 226 19.14 -2.39 -15.67
N GLU A 227 17.87 -2.50 -15.31
CA GLU A 227 16.73 -2.35 -16.21
C GLU A 227 15.63 -1.56 -15.49
N ASN A 228 14.78 -0.90 -16.28
CA ASN A 228 13.60 -0.24 -15.77
C ASN A 228 12.53 -1.30 -15.45
N ASP A 229 11.75 -1.05 -14.41
CA ASP A 229 10.46 -1.73 -14.25
C ASP A 229 9.56 -1.47 -15.47
N PRO A 230 8.72 -2.44 -15.90
CA PRO A 230 7.79 -2.22 -17.00
C PRO A 230 6.89 -0.98 -16.85
N VAL A 231 6.48 -0.64 -15.63
CA VAL A 231 5.70 0.57 -15.33
C VAL A 231 6.53 1.83 -15.62
N VAL A 232 7.80 1.83 -15.23
CA VAL A 232 8.72 2.96 -15.50
C VAL A 232 8.96 3.09 -17.00
N GLN A 233 9.20 1.98 -17.68
CA GLN A 233 9.42 1.98 -19.14
C GLN A 233 8.18 2.51 -19.88
N ALA A 234 6.98 2.08 -19.50
CA ALA A 234 5.73 2.53 -20.10
C ALA A 234 5.52 4.05 -19.98
N LEU A 235 5.89 4.63 -18.83
CA LEU A 235 5.79 6.07 -18.61
C LEU A 235 6.83 6.84 -19.43
N LEU A 236 8.06 6.33 -19.51
CA LEU A 236 9.11 6.89 -20.38
C LEU A 236 8.71 6.85 -21.86
N ASP A 237 8.16 5.73 -22.32
CA ASP A 237 7.68 5.56 -23.69
C ASP A 237 6.50 6.50 -24.01
N ALA A 238 5.69 6.85 -23.00
CA ALA A 238 4.64 7.86 -23.08
C ALA A 238 5.16 9.31 -22.96
N GLY A 239 6.48 9.50 -22.84
CA GLY A 239 7.15 10.81 -22.81
C GLY A 239 7.43 11.37 -21.41
N ALA A 240 7.02 10.70 -20.34
CA ALA A 240 7.21 11.21 -18.97
C ALA A 240 8.70 11.43 -18.64
N ILE A 241 8.97 12.48 -17.86
CA ILE A 241 10.28 12.74 -17.25
C ILE A 241 10.28 12.20 -15.82
N LEU A 242 11.24 11.33 -15.52
CA LEU A 242 11.44 10.85 -14.15
C LEU A 242 12.23 11.90 -13.36
N LEU A 243 11.66 12.44 -12.28
CA LEU A 243 12.43 13.28 -11.34
C LEU A 243 13.36 12.43 -10.49
N GLY A 244 12.91 11.24 -10.09
CA GLY A 244 13.62 10.33 -9.22
C GLY A 244 12.70 9.53 -8.32
N THR A 245 13.27 9.00 -7.23
CA THR A 245 12.53 8.22 -6.24
C THR A 245 12.06 9.08 -5.07
N THR A 246 10.96 8.65 -4.47
CA THR A 246 10.31 9.28 -3.31
C THR A 246 10.51 8.44 -2.07
N THR A 247 10.68 9.11 -0.94
CA THR A 247 10.72 8.46 0.37
C THR A 247 9.43 7.66 0.59
N MET A 248 9.57 6.48 1.18
CA MET A 248 8.48 5.63 1.63
C MET A 248 8.72 5.20 3.06
N HIS A 249 7.67 4.73 3.74
CA HIS A 249 7.91 3.97 4.97
C HIS A 249 8.77 2.74 4.63
N GLU A 250 9.80 2.47 5.44
CA GLU A 250 10.78 1.42 5.16
C GLU A 250 10.08 0.06 4.96
N TYR A 251 10.37 -0.61 3.83
CA TYR A 251 9.69 -1.83 3.35
C TYR A 251 8.17 -1.76 3.17
N GLY A 252 7.57 -0.60 3.40
CA GLY A 252 6.14 -0.41 3.33
C GLY A 252 5.32 -1.07 4.43
N VAL A 253 5.94 -1.39 5.57
CA VAL A 253 5.33 -2.15 6.68
C VAL A 253 4.45 -1.34 7.63
N SER A 254 4.19 -0.06 7.34
CA SER A 254 3.36 0.80 8.18
C SER A 254 2.50 1.77 7.36
N PRO A 255 1.25 2.01 7.77
CA PRO A 255 0.36 2.98 7.15
C PRO A 255 0.64 4.43 7.57
N LEU A 256 1.61 4.70 8.46
CA LEU A 256 1.88 6.06 8.95
C LEU A 256 2.72 6.90 7.98
N GLY A 257 3.63 6.26 7.23
CA GLY A 257 4.41 6.94 6.18
C GLY A 257 5.68 7.66 6.63
N TYR A 258 5.90 7.86 7.93
CA TYR A 258 7.13 8.45 8.45
C TYR A 258 8.31 7.49 8.32
N ASN A 259 9.46 8.00 7.89
CA ASN A 259 10.71 7.25 7.84
C ASN A 259 11.81 8.03 8.58
N SER A 260 12.37 7.42 9.61
CA SER A 260 13.38 8.02 10.49
C SER A 260 14.75 8.13 9.84
N TRP A 261 15.08 7.32 8.83
CA TRP A 261 16.32 7.52 8.06
C TRP A 261 16.29 8.82 7.26
N TYR A 262 15.11 9.20 6.79
CA TYR A 262 14.90 10.40 5.97
C TYR A 262 14.28 11.57 6.76
N GLN A 263 13.93 11.35 8.04
CA GLN A 263 13.23 12.30 8.90
C GLN A 263 11.94 12.86 8.27
N GLY A 264 11.17 11.99 7.61
CA GLY A 264 9.98 12.40 6.87
C GLY A 264 9.49 11.37 5.86
N PRO A 265 8.65 11.76 4.89
CA PRO A 265 8.12 13.10 4.69
C PRO A 265 6.92 13.41 5.59
N LEU A 266 6.68 14.70 5.81
CA LEU A 266 5.54 15.23 6.59
C LEU A 266 4.45 15.74 5.65
N ASN A 267 3.24 15.90 6.18
CA ASN A 267 2.08 16.28 5.38
C ASN A 267 2.26 17.68 4.78
N ALA A 268 2.00 17.82 3.47
CA ALA A 268 2.20 19.06 2.73
C ALA A 268 1.28 20.20 3.21
N PHE A 269 0.07 19.87 3.71
CA PHE A 269 -0.87 20.85 4.26
C PHE A 269 -0.52 21.26 5.70
N ASN A 270 0.03 20.34 6.48
CA ASN A 270 0.44 20.61 7.85
C ASN A 270 1.58 19.68 8.30
N THR A 271 2.78 20.22 8.41
CA THR A 271 3.98 19.46 8.77
C THR A 271 3.98 18.90 10.20
N SER A 272 3.00 19.24 11.04
CA SER A 272 2.79 18.60 12.34
C SER A 272 2.14 17.21 12.23
N TYR A 273 1.69 16.82 11.04
CA TYR A 273 0.99 15.57 10.78
C TYR A 273 1.77 14.66 9.85
N PHE A 274 1.51 13.37 9.99
CA PHE A 274 1.98 12.38 9.04
C PHE A 274 1.22 12.47 7.71
N THR A 275 1.90 12.03 6.66
CA THR A 275 1.41 11.97 5.27
C THR A 275 0.50 10.79 5.02
N GLY A 276 0.56 9.77 5.88
CA GLY A 276 0.05 8.44 5.59
C GLY A 276 1.06 7.65 4.77
N GLY A 277 0.91 6.34 4.73
CA GLY A 277 1.91 5.45 4.17
C GLY A 277 1.34 4.18 3.58
N SER A 278 2.17 3.39 2.89
CA SER A 278 3.62 3.59 2.80
C SER A 278 4.13 4.49 1.68
N SER A 279 3.31 4.89 0.71
CA SER A 279 3.70 5.78 -0.40
C SER A 279 3.71 7.26 0.00
N SER A 280 4.37 7.57 1.12
CA SER A 280 4.33 8.88 1.77
C SER A 280 4.90 10.00 0.91
N GLY A 281 6.12 9.84 0.38
CA GLY A 281 6.74 10.85 -0.47
C GLY A 281 6.06 11.04 -1.81
N SER A 282 5.45 9.97 -2.34
CA SER A 282 4.63 10.04 -3.56
C SER A 282 3.42 10.95 -3.35
N ALA A 283 2.69 10.80 -2.25
CA ALA A 283 1.56 11.67 -1.93
C ALA A 283 1.98 13.11 -1.59
N THR A 284 3.04 13.30 -0.80
CA THR A 284 3.56 14.64 -0.51
C THR A 284 3.99 15.37 -1.78
N ALA A 285 4.67 14.70 -2.72
CA ALA A 285 5.13 15.32 -3.96
C ALA A 285 3.96 15.85 -4.81
N VAL A 286 2.86 15.11 -4.87
CA VAL A 286 1.64 15.53 -5.58
C VAL A 286 0.90 16.63 -4.81
N ALA A 287 0.74 16.46 -3.50
CA ALA A 287 0.03 17.42 -2.65
C ALA A 287 0.75 18.77 -2.56
N ALA A 288 2.08 18.79 -2.64
CA ALA A 288 2.89 20.01 -2.70
C ALA A 288 2.92 20.65 -4.10
N GLY A 289 2.31 20.02 -5.11
CA GLY A 289 2.31 20.52 -6.49
C GLY A 289 3.66 20.40 -7.20
N LEU A 290 4.58 19.55 -6.72
CA LEU A 290 5.88 19.32 -7.35
C LEU A 290 5.75 18.50 -8.63
N VAL A 291 4.79 17.57 -8.64
CA VAL A 291 4.46 16.71 -9.77
C VAL A 291 2.93 16.56 -9.90
N PRO A 292 2.39 16.45 -11.13
CA PRO A 292 0.97 16.18 -11.32
C PRO A 292 0.58 14.76 -10.89
N PHE A 293 1.54 13.82 -10.89
CA PHE A 293 1.33 12.45 -10.41
C PHE A 293 2.62 11.78 -9.94
N ALA A 294 2.43 10.71 -9.18
CA ALA A 294 3.45 9.78 -8.70
C ALA A 294 2.93 8.33 -8.78
N ILE A 295 3.84 7.36 -8.72
CA ILE A 295 3.49 5.93 -8.66
C ILE A 295 3.66 5.43 -7.23
N GLY A 296 2.64 4.76 -6.71
CA GLY A 296 2.63 4.10 -5.41
C GLY A 296 2.31 2.61 -5.51
N PHE A 297 2.40 1.96 -4.36
CA PHE A 297 2.04 0.54 -4.19
C PHE A 297 1.12 0.39 -2.99
N ASP A 298 0.05 -0.37 -3.14
CA ASP A 298 -1.02 -0.55 -2.15
C ASP A 298 -1.17 -2.03 -1.80
N GLY A 299 -0.69 -2.42 -0.61
CA GLY A 299 -0.92 -3.75 -0.03
C GLY A 299 -2.08 -3.74 0.95
N GLY A 300 -2.02 -2.84 1.93
CA GLY A 300 -3.04 -2.64 2.97
C GLY A 300 -3.57 -1.21 3.03
N GLY A 301 -3.60 -0.50 1.91
CA GLY A 301 -4.03 0.91 1.82
C GLY A 301 -2.93 1.88 1.42
N SER A 302 -1.74 1.41 1.04
CA SER A 302 -0.55 2.25 0.87
C SER A 302 -0.56 3.24 -0.31
N ILE A 303 -1.59 3.24 -1.16
CA ILE A 303 -1.91 4.35 -2.10
C ILE A 303 -3.06 5.17 -1.52
N ARG A 304 -4.12 4.50 -1.05
CA ARG A 304 -5.38 5.14 -0.61
C ARG A 304 -5.23 5.97 0.67
N ILE A 305 -4.54 5.46 1.68
CA ILE A 305 -4.29 6.12 2.97
C ILE A 305 -3.50 7.43 2.77
N PRO A 306 -2.30 7.42 2.14
CA PRO A 306 -1.55 8.66 1.96
C PRO A 306 -2.27 9.66 1.06
N SER A 307 -3.05 9.18 0.08
CA SER A 307 -3.85 10.06 -0.77
C SER A 307 -4.96 10.77 0.01
N SER A 308 -5.67 10.04 0.87
CA SER A 308 -6.71 10.59 1.75
C SER A 308 -6.13 11.63 2.72
N TRP A 309 -5.04 11.30 3.41
CA TRP A 309 -4.42 12.19 4.40
C TRP A 309 -3.76 13.42 3.77
N SER A 310 -3.25 13.27 2.54
CA SER A 310 -2.59 14.35 1.80
C SER A 310 -3.52 15.04 0.78
N GLY A 311 -4.84 14.82 0.82
CA GLY A 311 -5.81 15.54 0.00
C GLY A 311 -5.64 15.40 -1.52
N VAL A 312 -5.14 14.25 -1.99
CA VAL A 312 -4.90 13.94 -3.42
C VAL A 312 -5.65 12.68 -3.84
N VAL A 313 -5.68 12.39 -5.14
CA VAL A 313 -6.37 11.22 -5.69
C VAL A 313 -5.44 10.02 -5.70
N GLY A 314 -5.86 8.91 -5.09
CA GLY A 314 -5.14 7.63 -5.14
C GLY A 314 -5.99 6.53 -5.76
N LEU A 315 -5.46 5.85 -6.77
CA LEU A 315 -6.14 4.74 -7.44
C LEU A 315 -5.38 3.44 -7.25
N ALA A 316 -5.93 2.55 -6.41
CA ALA A 316 -5.50 1.17 -6.31
C ALA A 316 -6.32 0.33 -7.32
N PRO A 317 -5.75 -0.10 -8.45
CA PRO A 317 -6.50 -0.80 -9.48
C PRO A 317 -6.78 -2.25 -9.08
N THR A 318 -7.56 -3.00 -9.86
CA THR A 318 -7.75 -4.45 -9.66
C THR A 318 -6.42 -5.20 -9.55
N PHE A 319 -6.35 -6.26 -8.74
CA PHE A 319 -5.13 -7.07 -8.60
C PHE A 319 -4.65 -7.58 -9.96
N GLY A 320 -3.35 -7.47 -10.24
CA GLY A 320 -2.76 -7.82 -11.54
C GLY A 320 -3.15 -6.89 -12.72
N ARG A 321 -3.87 -5.78 -12.48
CA ARG A 321 -4.21 -4.81 -13.53
C ARG A 321 -3.00 -4.11 -14.14
N VAL A 322 -1.92 -4.01 -13.37
CA VAL A 322 -0.65 -3.37 -13.77
C VAL A 322 0.45 -4.41 -13.57
N ASN A 323 1.26 -4.63 -14.61
CA ASN A 323 2.41 -5.52 -14.52
C ASN A 323 3.60 -4.74 -13.98
N PHE A 324 4.18 -5.20 -12.88
CA PHE A 324 5.32 -4.56 -12.22
C PHE A 324 6.28 -5.63 -11.71
N GLU A 325 7.57 -5.28 -11.64
CA GLU A 325 8.69 -6.15 -11.30
C GLU A 325 9.43 -5.59 -10.07
N SER A 326 8.85 -5.77 -8.89
CA SER A 326 9.45 -5.25 -7.64
C SER A 326 10.83 -5.86 -7.36
N SER A 327 11.74 -5.08 -6.75
CA SER A 327 13.19 -5.40 -6.57
C SER A 327 13.52 -6.56 -5.66
N SER A 328 12.57 -7.08 -4.89
CA SER A 328 12.82 -8.17 -3.94
C SER A 328 11.60 -9.03 -3.62
N THR A 329 10.51 -8.84 -4.36
CA THR A 329 9.21 -9.29 -3.89
C THR A 329 8.75 -10.38 -4.85
N PRO A 330 8.72 -11.68 -4.45
CA PRO A 330 7.89 -12.64 -5.18
C PRO A 330 6.48 -12.04 -5.29
N VAL A 331 5.71 -12.39 -6.32
CA VAL A 331 4.36 -11.85 -6.48
C VAL A 331 3.58 -11.99 -5.17
N PHE A 332 3.32 -10.87 -4.50
CA PHE A 332 2.48 -10.84 -3.31
C PHE A 332 1.04 -10.91 -3.77
N SER A 333 0.21 -11.64 -3.05
CA SER A 333 -1.21 -11.78 -3.33
C SER A 333 -2.04 -10.56 -2.90
N THR A 334 -1.38 -9.50 -2.43
CA THR A 334 -2.05 -8.34 -1.82
C THR A 334 -1.62 -7.00 -2.40
N ILE A 335 -0.52 -6.93 -3.18
CA ILE A 335 0.05 -5.65 -3.63
C ILE A 335 -0.50 -5.24 -4.99
N HIS A 336 -0.93 -3.99 -5.06
CA HIS A 336 -1.39 -3.31 -6.27
C HIS A 336 -0.42 -2.18 -6.62
N CYS A 337 -0.10 -1.99 -7.89
CA CYS A 337 0.64 -0.82 -8.39
C CYS A 337 -0.34 0.16 -9.03
N GLY A 338 -0.26 1.44 -8.69
CA GLY A 338 -1.20 2.44 -9.19
C GLY A 338 -0.78 3.89 -8.97
N PRO A 339 -1.49 4.84 -9.59
CA PRO A 339 -1.17 6.25 -9.50
C PRO A 339 -1.70 6.93 -8.24
N ILE A 340 -0.91 7.91 -7.77
CA ILE A 340 -1.35 9.00 -6.89
C ILE A 340 -1.25 10.28 -7.72
N ALA A 341 -2.32 11.05 -7.84
CA ALA A 341 -2.39 12.17 -8.78
C ALA A 341 -3.18 13.36 -8.24
N ALA A 342 -2.94 14.52 -8.85
CA ALA A 342 -3.61 15.79 -8.55
C ALA A 342 -5.12 15.71 -8.81
N THR A 343 -5.53 15.02 -9.88
CA THR A 343 -6.92 14.91 -10.29
C THR A 343 -7.32 13.47 -10.64
N VAL A 344 -8.63 13.19 -10.67
CA VAL A 344 -9.18 11.89 -11.10
C VAL A 344 -8.81 11.59 -12.55
N ALA A 345 -8.80 12.61 -13.39
CA ALA A 345 -8.39 12.47 -14.78
C ALA A 345 -6.93 12.07 -14.91
N ASP A 346 -6.03 12.75 -14.18
CA ASP A 346 -4.61 12.41 -14.17
C ASP A 346 -4.39 10.96 -13.73
N ALA A 347 -5.06 10.52 -12.65
CA ALA A 347 -4.99 9.13 -12.20
C ALA A 347 -5.45 8.13 -13.28
N ALA A 348 -6.54 8.42 -13.98
CA ALA A 348 -7.04 7.55 -15.05
C ALA A 348 -6.09 7.51 -16.26
N HIS A 349 -5.52 8.64 -16.68
CA HIS A 349 -4.53 8.70 -17.75
C HIS A 349 -3.29 7.88 -17.42
N VAL A 350 -2.77 8.03 -16.20
CA VAL A 350 -1.60 7.26 -15.76
C VAL A 350 -1.92 5.78 -15.70
N LEU A 351 -3.08 5.38 -15.15
CA LEU A 351 -3.50 3.97 -15.14
C LEU A 351 -3.62 3.40 -16.56
N LYS A 352 -4.12 4.19 -17.52
CA LYS A 352 -4.20 3.76 -18.93
C LYS A 352 -2.82 3.44 -19.50
N VAL A 353 -1.82 4.26 -19.21
CA VAL A 353 -0.44 4.04 -19.69
C VAL A 353 0.16 2.78 -19.06
N ILE A 354 0.11 2.66 -17.73
CA ILE A 354 0.80 1.58 -17.01
C ILE A 354 0.03 0.25 -17.03
N GLY A 355 -1.29 0.28 -17.25
CA GLY A 355 -2.15 -0.91 -17.29
C GLY A 355 -2.25 -1.58 -18.67
N ASN A 356 -1.83 -0.89 -19.73
CA ASN A 356 -1.86 -1.40 -21.10
C ASN A 356 -0.48 -1.84 -21.63
N THR A 357 0.48 -2.06 -20.73
CA THR A 357 1.81 -2.55 -21.11
C THR A 357 1.72 -3.92 -21.77
N LYS A 358 2.43 -4.08 -22.89
CA LYS A 358 2.62 -5.37 -23.56
C LYS A 358 4.00 -5.90 -23.19
N HIS A 359 4.09 -7.18 -22.91
CA HIS A 359 5.35 -7.86 -22.61
C HIS A 359 5.63 -8.89 -23.70
N GLU A 360 6.90 -9.02 -24.11
CA GLU A 360 7.32 -10.04 -25.08
C GLU A 360 7.09 -11.45 -24.53
N VAL A 361 7.28 -11.61 -23.20
CA VAL A 361 6.94 -12.82 -22.45
C VAL A 361 5.74 -12.51 -21.57
N PRO A 362 4.67 -13.33 -21.59
CA PRO A 362 3.52 -13.12 -20.73
C PRO A 362 3.92 -13.01 -19.25
N HIS A 363 3.50 -11.94 -18.60
CA HIS A 363 3.70 -11.75 -17.17
C HIS A 363 2.78 -12.70 -16.39
N ILE A 364 3.16 -13.10 -15.19
CA ILE A 364 2.35 -14.00 -14.36
C ILE A 364 0.91 -13.49 -14.14
N TYR A 365 0.73 -12.17 -14.02
CA TYR A 365 -0.61 -11.59 -13.94
C TYR A 365 -1.44 -11.83 -15.19
N ASP A 366 -0.86 -11.88 -16.39
CA ASP A 366 -1.61 -12.11 -17.62
C ASP A 366 -2.29 -13.50 -17.57
N SER A 367 -1.62 -14.49 -16.99
CA SER A 367 -2.17 -15.84 -16.80
C SER A 367 -3.37 -15.89 -15.84
N LEU A 368 -3.47 -14.94 -14.89
CA LEU A 368 -4.57 -14.89 -13.93
C LEU A 368 -5.90 -14.45 -14.56
N TYR A 369 -5.85 -13.77 -15.72
CA TYR A 369 -7.04 -13.33 -16.45
C TYR A 369 -7.52 -14.35 -17.50
N GLY A 370 -6.79 -15.45 -17.68
CA GLY A 370 -7.12 -16.52 -18.62
C GLY A 370 -6.71 -16.20 -20.07
N PRO A 371 -7.24 -16.94 -21.06
CA PRO A 371 -6.80 -16.85 -22.46
C PRO A 371 -7.08 -15.50 -23.12
N ASP A 372 -8.10 -14.79 -22.65
CA ASP A 372 -8.46 -13.45 -23.14
C ASP A 372 -7.48 -12.36 -22.66
N GLY A 373 -6.62 -12.71 -21.70
CA GLY A 373 -5.71 -11.79 -21.06
C GLY A 373 -6.42 -10.72 -20.25
N ARG A 374 -5.63 -9.78 -19.75
CA ARG A 374 -6.12 -8.65 -18.96
C ARG A 374 -6.90 -7.68 -19.85
N PRO A 375 -8.11 -7.23 -19.44
CA PRO A 375 -8.85 -6.21 -20.20
C PRO A 375 -8.03 -4.92 -20.39
N ALA A 376 -8.12 -4.30 -21.56
CA ALA A 376 -7.47 -3.01 -21.78
C ALA A 376 -8.11 -1.92 -20.90
N VAL A 377 -7.27 -1.06 -20.32
CA VAL A 377 -7.74 0.15 -19.62
C VAL A 377 -8.17 1.18 -20.67
N HIS A 378 -9.36 1.73 -20.52
CA HIS A 378 -9.93 2.76 -21.38
C HIS A 378 -10.43 3.96 -20.57
N LEU A 379 -10.66 5.09 -21.25
CA LEU A 379 -11.10 6.34 -20.61
C LEU A 379 -12.59 6.65 -20.83
N HIS A 380 -13.35 5.73 -21.42
CA HIS A 380 -14.77 5.95 -21.79
C HIS A 380 -15.62 6.62 -20.70
N ALA A 381 -15.51 6.16 -19.44
CA ALA A 381 -16.30 6.71 -18.35
C ALA A 381 -15.99 8.18 -18.03
N LEU A 382 -14.79 8.68 -18.37
CA LEU A 382 -14.45 10.10 -18.26
C LEU A 382 -15.00 10.92 -19.43
N THR A 383 -15.09 10.33 -20.62
CA THR A 383 -15.46 11.01 -21.87
C THR A 383 -16.96 10.97 -22.16
N SER A 384 -17.63 9.96 -21.62
CA SER A 384 -19.05 9.68 -21.76
C SER A 384 -19.59 9.26 -20.39
N PRO A 385 -19.63 10.19 -19.40
CA PRO A 385 -20.13 9.86 -18.07
C PRO A 385 -21.53 9.30 -18.20
N GLN A 386 -21.75 8.09 -17.66
CA GLN A 386 -22.91 7.22 -17.91
C GLN A 386 -24.22 8.00 -18.16
N GLN A 387 -24.50 8.33 -19.42
CA GLN A 387 -25.67 9.14 -19.76
C GLN A 387 -26.91 8.32 -19.45
N GLY A 388 -27.62 8.69 -18.38
CA GLY A 388 -28.91 8.12 -18.01
C GLY A 388 -28.90 6.87 -17.12
N ARG A 389 -27.75 6.42 -16.57
CA ARG A 389 -27.74 5.35 -15.55
C ARG A 389 -27.45 5.93 -14.17
N LYS A 390 -28.43 5.78 -13.26
CA LYS A 390 -28.24 6.06 -11.85
C LYS A 390 -27.38 4.95 -11.24
N VAL A 391 -26.19 5.30 -10.76
CA VAL A 391 -25.28 4.36 -10.08
C VAL A 391 -25.87 4.00 -8.72
N THR A 392 -25.85 2.72 -8.36
CA THR A 392 -26.16 2.28 -7.00
C THR A 392 -24.88 2.10 -6.20
N VAL A 393 -24.76 2.78 -5.07
CA VAL A 393 -23.64 2.64 -4.13
C VAL A 393 -24.08 1.81 -2.92
N GLY A 394 -23.32 0.76 -2.63
CA GLY A 394 -23.47 -0.05 -1.41
C GLY A 394 -22.83 0.67 -0.22
N ILE A 395 -23.55 0.82 0.89
CA ILE A 395 -23.02 1.41 2.13
C ILE A 395 -23.25 0.47 3.30
N PHE A 396 -22.17 0.14 4.02
CA PHE A 396 -22.27 -0.51 5.33
C PHE A 396 -22.22 0.56 6.42
N GLN A 397 -23.40 0.97 6.90
CA GLN A 397 -23.56 2.13 7.79
C GLN A 397 -22.71 2.01 9.07
N ASP A 398 -22.79 0.87 9.78
CA ASP A 398 -22.02 0.68 11.02
C ASP A 398 -20.51 0.86 10.81
N TRP A 399 -19.99 0.40 9.67
CA TRP A 399 -18.57 0.54 9.34
C TRP A 399 -18.17 2.00 9.10
N VAL A 400 -18.97 2.75 8.34
CA VAL A 400 -18.69 4.18 8.08
C VAL A 400 -18.86 5.00 9.35
N HIS A 401 -19.83 4.67 10.21
CA HIS A 401 -20.07 5.33 11.50
C HIS A 401 -18.95 5.10 12.52
N HIS A 402 -18.10 4.08 12.34
CA HIS A 402 -16.91 3.86 13.19
C HIS A 402 -15.77 4.86 12.90
N SER A 403 -15.86 5.66 11.84
CA SER A 403 -14.88 6.72 11.57
C SER A 403 -15.01 7.93 12.51
N ASP A 404 -14.00 8.79 12.53
CA ASP A 404 -14.08 10.08 13.24
C ASP A 404 -15.32 10.88 12.75
N PRO A 405 -16.07 11.54 13.65
CA PRO A 405 -17.27 12.29 13.27
C PRO A 405 -17.06 13.31 12.14
N GLU A 406 -15.89 13.94 12.02
CA GLU A 406 -15.61 14.88 10.93
C GLU A 406 -15.43 14.17 9.58
N VAL A 407 -14.82 12.98 9.58
CA VAL A 407 -14.66 12.13 8.40
C VAL A 407 -16.04 11.64 7.92
N TYR A 408 -16.88 11.17 8.84
CA TYR A 408 -18.25 10.77 8.54
C TYR A 408 -19.05 11.91 7.89
N ARG A 409 -18.99 13.12 8.45
CA ARG A 409 -19.66 14.30 7.88
C ARG A 409 -19.16 14.65 6.48
N ALA A 410 -17.86 14.49 6.21
CA ALA A 410 -17.30 14.73 4.88
C ALA A 410 -17.78 13.69 3.85
N PHE A 411 -17.83 12.43 4.27
CA PHE A 411 -18.42 11.35 3.48
C PHE A 411 -19.90 11.62 3.17
N GLU A 412 -20.71 11.96 4.18
CA GLU A 412 -22.14 12.25 4.02
C GLU A 412 -22.40 13.44 3.08
N ARG A 413 -21.64 14.53 3.21
CA ARG A 413 -21.71 15.67 2.28
C ARG A 413 -21.43 15.26 0.83
N THR A 414 -20.45 14.39 0.63
CA THR A 414 -20.09 13.89 -0.71
C THR A 414 -21.20 13.02 -1.27
N LEU A 415 -21.72 12.08 -0.46
CA LEU A 415 -22.81 11.21 -0.86
C LEU A 415 -24.07 11.99 -1.24
N ASN A 416 -24.44 13.00 -0.44
CA ASN A 416 -25.61 13.84 -0.69
C ASN A 416 -25.45 14.74 -1.93
N ALA A 417 -24.21 15.04 -2.34
CA ALA A 417 -23.93 15.79 -3.56
C ALA A 417 -24.01 14.92 -4.82
N LEU A 418 -24.00 13.59 -4.69
CA LEU A 418 -24.11 12.63 -5.79
C LEU A 418 -25.58 12.24 -6.01
N ASP A 419 -26.06 12.26 -7.26
CA ASP A 419 -27.38 11.73 -7.62
C ASP A 419 -27.34 10.20 -7.80
N TRP A 420 -26.91 9.49 -6.76
CA TRP A 420 -26.76 8.03 -6.74
C TRP A 420 -27.83 7.35 -5.89
N SER A 421 -28.16 6.11 -6.23
CA SER A 421 -29.02 5.26 -5.40
C SER A 421 -28.21 4.66 -4.27
N VAL A 422 -28.70 4.70 -3.04
CA VAL A 422 -28.00 4.10 -1.89
C VAL A 422 -28.63 2.75 -1.56
N TYR A 423 -27.79 1.71 -1.48
CA TYR A 423 -28.16 0.39 -0.99
C TYR A 423 -27.41 0.11 0.31
N ASN A 424 -28.13 0.02 1.43
CA ASN A 424 -27.51 -0.33 2.69
C ASN A 424 -27.32 -1.84 2.78
N PHE A 425 -26.11 -2.28 3.11
CA PHE A 425 -25.79 -3.69 3.31
C PHE A 425 -25.04 -3.89 4.62
N THR A 426 -24.92 -5.15 5.04
CA THR A 426 -24.14 -5.56 6.20
C THR A 426 -23.12 -6.60 5.77
N MET A 427 -21.91 -6.54 6.32
CA MET A 427 -20.85 -7.50 6.06
C MET A 427 -20.48 -8.22 7.36
N PRO A 428 -20.75 -9.53 7.49
CA PRO A 428 -20.39 -10.28 8.69
C PRO A 428 -18.88 -10.55 8.77
N ASN A 429 -18.41 -10.79 10.00
CA ASN A 429 -17.04 -11.21 10.31
C ASN A 429 -15.93 -10.29 9.75
N MET A 430 -16.18 -8.98 9.59
CA MET A 430 -15.19 -8.04 9.04
C MET A 430 -13.89 -7.99 9.85
N GLY A 431 -13.94 -8.15 11.17
CA GLY A 431 -12.75 -8.23 12.03
C GLY A 431 -11.84 -9.40 11.61
N ALA A 432 -12.43 -10.56 11.33
CA ALA A 432 -11.69 -11.73 10.85
C ALA A 432 -11.17 -11.54 9.41
N GLN A 433 -11.94 -10.87 8.54
CA GLN A 433 -11.48 -10.53 7.18
C GLN A 433 -10.25 -9.59 7.23
N ALA A 434 -10.30 -8.54 8.06
CA ALA A 434 -9.21 -7.60 8.24
C ALA A 434 -7.95 -8.27 8.82
N LEU A 435 -8.12 -9.11 9.85
CA LEU A 435 -7.03 -9.87 10.44
C LEU A 435 -6.43 -10.86 9.44
N SER A 436 -7.25 -11.57 8.65
CA SER A 436 -6.78 -12.46 7.59
C SER A 436 -5.92 -11.74 6.55
N HIS A 437 -6.35 -10.55 6.12
CA HIS A 437 -5.55 -9.72 5.21
C HIS A 437 -4.21 -9.33 5.82
N ALA A 438 -4.22 -8.77 7.03
CA ALA A 438 -3.00 -8.36 7.73
C ALA A 438 -2.02 -9.53 7.90
N LEU A 439 -2.50 -10.70 8.32
CA LEU A 439 -1.66 -11.89 8.47
C LEU A 439 -1.20 -12.50 7.13
N THR A 440 -1.96 -12.32 6.04
CA THR A 440 -1.57 -12.77 4.69
C THR A 440 -0.37 -11.97 4.18
N ILE A 441 -0.50 -10.64 4.13
CA ILE A 441 0.62 -9.77 3.73
C ILE A 441 1.80 -9.91 4.72
N SER A 442 1.55 -10.34 5.96
CA SER A 442 2.61 -10.80 6.88
C SER A 442 3.40 -11.99 6.46
N ALA A 443 2.71 -13.06 6.11
CA ALA A 443 3.38 -14.27 5.67
C ALA A 443 4.23 -14.00 4.42
N GLU A 444 3.81 -13.06 3.58
CA GLU A 444 4.50 -12.69 2.35
C GLU A 444 5.77 -11.86 2.62
N PHE A 445 5.69 -10.80 3.43
CA PHE A 445 6.85 -9.99 3.79
C PHE A 445 7.96 -10.80 4.48
N ALA A 446 7.62 -11.79 5.29
CA ALA A 446 8.61 -12.63 5.96
C ALA A 446 9.38 -13.57 5.02
N LYS A 447 8.93 -13.77 3.77
CA LYS A 447 9.72 -14.46 2.75
C LYS A 447 10.91 -13.61 2.28
N VAL A 448 10.81 -12.29 2.44
CA VAL A 448 11.78 -11.31 1.95
C VAL A 448 12.61 -10.71 3.09
N LEU A 449 12.01 -10.49 4.27
CA LEU A 449 12.64 -9.93 5.46
C LEU A 449 13.24 -11.03 6.33
N ASP A 450 14.54 -11.33 6.13
CA ASP A 450 15.26 -12.33 6.92
C ASP A 450 15.96 -11.76 8.17
N TYR A 451 16.69 -12.63 8.89
CA TYR A 451 17.38 -12.27 10.14
C TYR A 451 18.55 -11.29 9.94
N GLU A 452 19.06 -11.15 8.73
CA GLU A 452 20.14 -10.20 8.43
C GLU A 452 19.57 -8.81 8.13
N ILE A 453 18.38 -8.75 7.57
CA ILE A 453 17.74 -7.49 7.19
C ILE A 453 17.13 -6.80 8.40
N ILE A 454 16.31 -7.50 9.20
CA ILE A 454 15.48 -6.84 10.23
C ILE A 454 16.29 -6.03 11.24
N PRO A 455 17.42 -6.51 11.80
CA PRO A 455 18.21 -5.73 12.75
C PRO A 455 18.81 -4.43 12.18
N ARG A 456 18.81 -4.26 10.85
CA ARG A 456 19.30 -3.06 10.14
C ARG A 456 18.20 -2.05 9.82
N LEU A 457 16.93 -2.42 10.03
CA LEU A 457 15.77 -1.55 9.82
C LEU A 457 15.65 -0.48 10.91
N GLU A 458 14.85 0.55 10.68
CA GLU A 458 14.52 1.53 11.71
C GLU A 458 13.72 0.88 12.86
N PRO A 459 13.80 1.38 14.11
CA PRO A 459 13.10 0.77 15.24
C PRO A 459 11.60 0.58 15.04
N GLY A 460 10.93 1.50 14.32
CA GLY A 460 9.51 1.40 14.00
C GLY A 460 9.21 0.22 13.07
N SER A 461 9.99 0.06 12.01
CA SER A 461 9.89 -1.05 11.05
C SER A 461 10.41 -2.37 11.64
N GLN A 462 11.36 -2.32 12.58
CA GLN A 462 11.73 -3.49 13.40
C GLN A 462 10.54 -3.96 14.23
N VAL A 463 9.93 -3.08 15.02
CA VAL A 463 8.75 -3.44 15.82
C VAL A 463 7.60 -3.87 14.93
N SER A 464 7.34 -3.17 13.82
CA SER A 464 6.29 -3.57 12.88
C SER A 464 6.61 -4.94 12.29
N GLY A 465 7.82 -5.18 11.79
CA GLY A 465 8.25 -6.49 11.31
C GLY A 465 8.21 -7.58 12.40
N PHE A 466 8.61 -7.26 13.64
CA PHE A 466 8.62 -8.21 14.74
C PHE A 466 7.22 -8.48 15.32
N LEU A 467 6.31 -7.50 15.36
CA LEU A 467 4.95 -7.64 15.91
C LEU A 467 3.96 -8.17 14.89
N TRP A 468 4.19 -7.88 13.63
CA TRP A 468 3.64 -8.63 12.53
C TRP A 468 4.19 -10.05 12.69
N PRO A 469 3.33 -11.07 12.86
CA PRO A 469 3.70 -12.36 13.47
C PRO A 469 4.61 -13.26 12.62
N THR A 470 5.46 -12.69 11.77
CA THR A 470 6.26 -13.39 10.79
C THR A 470 7.70 -12.89 10.66
N ALA A 471 8.03 -11.61 10.92
CA ALA A 471 9.44 -11.17 10.88
C ALA A 471 10.17 -11.39 12.22
N GLY A 472 9.43 -11.72 13.28
CA GLY A 472 9.98 -12.33 14.50
C GLY A 472 10.42 -13.79 14.33
N LEU A 473 11.51 -14.03 13.60
CA LEU A 473 12.13 -15.35 13.36
C LEU A 473 11.25 -16.35 12.58
N HIS A 474 11.47 -16.39 11.26
CA HIS A 474 11.27 -17.56 10.39
C HIS A 474 9.81 -18.01 10.14
N GLY A 475 8.79 -17.14 10.17
CA GLY A 475 7.42 -17.59 9.90
C GLY A 475 6.99 -18.76 10.80
N ARG A 476 7.46 -18.76 12.05
CA ARG A 476 7.14 -19.81 13.05
C ARG A 476 5.95 -19.45 13.94
N ASP A 477 5.54 -18.19 13.93
CA ASP A 477 4.43 -17.72 14.76
C ASP A 477 3.10 -17.69 13.97
N ILE A 478 3.14 -17.69 12.62
CA ILE A 478 2.06 -18.14 11.73
C ILE A 478 2.42 -19.52 11.16
N THR A 479 1.60 -20.52 11.45
CA THR A 479 1.71 -21.88 10.94
C THR A 479 1.17 -22.00 9.51
N ALA A 480 1.60 -23.02 8.76
CA ALA A 480 1.02 -23.34 7.45
C ALA A 480 -0.51 -23.56 7.53
N VAL A 481 -1.00 -24.08 8.67
CA VAL A 481 -2.44 -24.24 8.94
C VAL A 481 -3.14 -22.89 9.04
N GLU A 482 -2.54 -21.89 9.68
CA GLU A 482 -3.09 -20.52 9.71
C GLU A 482 -3.10 -19.89 8.32
N LYS A 483 -2.07 -20.12 7.47
CA LYS A 483 -2.11 -19.65 6.08
C LYS A 483 -3.25 -20.26 5.28
N LEU A 484 -3.46 -21.57 5.39
CA LEU A 484 -4.58 -22.23 4.74
C LEU A 484 -5.94 -21.72 5.27
N ALA A 485 -6.04 -21.45 6.57
CA ALA A 485 -7.24 -20.86 7.16
C ALA A 485 -7.53 -19.46 6.58
N MET A 486 -6.49 -18.63 6.43
CA MET A 486 -6.59 -17.31 5.81
C MET A 486 -7.06 -17.38 4.36
N ASP A 487 -6.50 -18.29 3.55
CA ASP A 487 -6.87 -18.44 2.14
C ASP A 487 -8.30 -18.98 1.95
N ARG A 488 -8.76 -19.87 2.84
CA ARG A 488 -10.16 -20.32 2.87
C ARG A 488 -11.11 -19.18 3.23
N LEU A 489 -10.78 -18.41 4.26
CA LEU A 489 -11.60 -17.27 4.66
C LEU A 489 -11.61 -16.17 3.59
N LYS A 490 -10.48 -15.97 2.89
CA LYS A 490 -10.40 -15.06 1.73
C LYS A 490 -11.34 -15.51 0.61
N GLY A 491 -11.35 -16.80 0.28
CA GLY A 491 -12.29 -17.39 -0.67
C GLY A 491 -13.75 -17.09 -0.32
N TRP A 492 -14.14 -17.35 0.93
CA TRP A 492 -15.49 -17.02 1.41
C TRP A 492 -15.79 -15.53 1.37
N SER A 493 -14.86 -14.69 1.81
CA SER A 493 -15.04 -13.23 1.82
C SER A 493 -15.30 -12.70 0.42
N MET A 494 -14.58 -13.21 -0.58
CA MET A 494 -14.77 -12.87 -1.99
C MET A 494 -16.09 -13.37 -2.60
N GLU A 495 -16.85 -14.23 -1.92
CA GLU A 495 -18.24 -14.54 -2.32
C GLU A 495 -19.26 -13.61 -1.69
N GLN A 496 -18.92 -13.01 -0.54
CA GLN A 496 -19.79 -12.05 0.14
C GLN A 496 -19.70 -10.65 -0.48
N TRP A 497 -18.49 -10.26 -0.90
CA TRP A 497 -18.22 -9.06 -1.70
C TRP A 497 -18.58 -9.27 -3.17
#